data_AF-A0A4D9CTB4-F1
#
_entry.id   AF-A0A4D9CTB4-F1
#
_cell.length_a   1.000
_cell.length_b   1.000
_cell.length_c   1.000
_cell.angle_alpha   90.00
_cell.angle_beta   90.00
_cell.angle_gamma   90.00
#
_symmetry.space_group_name_H-M   'P 1'
#
loop_
_entity.id
_entity.type
_entity.pdbx_description
1 polymer ?
#
loop_
_entity_poly.entity_id
_entity_poly.type
_entity_poly.pdbx_seq_one_letter_code
_entity_poly.pdbx_strand_id
1 'polypeptide(L)'
;MSAPLVAEYAQNAKHSLFGANHYPSEGLLAFLEENRAYVYARINSPRVLGPGEEEAASEEEYWLAAAAILAQFEGLVAGYQATATHAFRAPLSSLELYLLNAYGDIFDLSSLFPPQPGTPPQQLGPWMGGGRMRGEKRGEHTEKEGTVGGDSGAVWQNRDNDRCSVLMKGVDGNEGPDILVGHTTYDYYVVAWPRMIKETVLPLRGNWTRALYSSSPGQLASLDDLYVLRGEGEGSEGEEKEKGKRGKEGGREGRLKYEGKKLIVTETTISMKDAKRDALLPLLKPQSLLYWIRVGIANAQAQTGKEWTEVRLHLS
;
A
#
# COMPACT_ATOMS: atom_id res chain seq x y z
N MET A 1 -10.32 20.37 3.99
CA MET A 1 -10.15 19.96 5.40
C MET A 1 -8.93 19.06 5.64
N SER A 2 -8.49 18.23 4.68
CA SER A 2 -7.36 17.30 4.90
C SER A 2 -5.95 17.91 4.71
N ALA A 3 -5.77 19.05 4.02
CA ALA A 3 -4.44 19.56 3.70
C ALA A 3 -3.50 19.76 4.92
N PRO A 4 -3.94 20.31 6.07
CA PRO A 4 -3.10 20.36 7.27
C PRO A 4 -2.68 18.97 7.76
N LEU A 5 -3.60 18.00 7.75
CA LEU A 5 -3.32 16.62 8.15
C LEU A 5 -2.37 15.91 7.17
N VAL A 6 -2.44 16.22 5.87
CA VAL A 6 -1.48 15.71 4.88
C VAL A 6 -0.09 16.27 5.16
N ALA A 7 0.03 17.57 5.43
CA ALA A 7 1.31 18.20 5.74
C ALA A 7 1.93 17.63 7.04
N GLU A 8 1.11 17.45 8.08
CA GLU A 8 1.53 16.87 9.35
C GLU A 8 1.95 15.41 9.20
N TYR A 9 1.13 14.59 8.54
CA TYR A 9 1.47 13.19 8.28
C TYR A 9 2.73 13.05 7.43
N ALA A 10 2.92 13.88 6.39
CA ALA A 10 4.12 13.88 5.57
C ALA A 10 5.38 14.23 6.39
N GLN A 11 5.28 15.19 7.32
CA GLN A 11 6.39 15.52 8.21
C GLN A 11 6.71 14.35 9.15
N ASN A 12 5.69 13.69 9.71
CA ASN A 12 5.87 12.53 10.57
C ASN A 12 6.46 11.34 9.81
N ALA A 13 5.98 11.10 8.60
CA ALA A 13 6.46 10.05 7.71
C ALA A 13 7.94 10.26 7.36
N LYS A 14 8.31 11.49 7.02
CA LYS A 14 9.71 11.86 6.78
C LYS A 14 10.57 11.65 8.03
N HIS A 15 10.08 12.05 9.19
CA HIS A 15 10.79 11.85 10.45
C HIS A 15 10.99 10.35 10.75
N SER A 16 9.98 9.53 10.50
CA SER A 16 10.04 8.08 10.67
C SER A 16 11.04 7.42 9.71
N LEU A 17 11.01 7.79 8.43
CA LEU A 17 11.88 7.20 7.40
C LEU A 17 13.34 7.67 7.49
N PHE A 18 13.57 8.93 7.85
CA PHE A 18 14.92 9.51 7.73
C PHE A 18 15.49 10.00 9.06
N GLY A 19 14.67 10.25 10.08
CA GLY A 19 15.08 10.89 11.33
C GLY A 19 14.90 12.41 11.31
N ALA A 20 14.97 13.04 12.49
CA ALA A 20 14.48 14.41 12.72
C ALA A 20 15.16 15.51 11.87
N ASN A 21 16.36 15.25 11.36
CA ASN A 21 17.20 16.21 10.64
C ASN A 21 17.72 15.67 9.30
N HIS A 22 17.14 14.59 8.79
CA HIS A 22 17.61 14.00 7.54
C HIS A 22 16.58 14.14 6.43
N TYR A 23 17.12 14.19 5.22
CA TYR A 23 16.37 14.27 3.98
C TYR A 23 16.62 12.98 3.20
N PRO A 24 15.68 12.58 2.31
CA PRO A 24 15.95 11.55 1.32
C PRO A 24 17.29 11.83 0.61
N SER A 25 18.07 10.80 0.33
CA SER A 25 19.29 10.95 -0.46
C SER A 25 18.95 11.39 -1.89
N GLU A 26 19.87 12.11 -2.53
CA GLU A 26 19.70 12.53 -3.93
C GLU A 26 19.47 11.33 -4.86
N GLY A 27 20.15 10.21 -4.59
CA GLY A 27 19.96 8.96 -5.33
C GLY A 27 18.55 8.38 -5.20
N LEU A 28 17.96 8.41 -4.00
CA LEU A 28 16.59 7.96 -3.79
C LEU A 28 15.58 8.86 -4.51
N LEU A 29 15.77 10.19 -4.44
CA LEU A 29 14.92 11.15 -5.15
C LEU A 29 15.03 10.98 -6.67
N ALA A 30 16.24 10.78 -7.19
CA ALA A 30 16.46 10.51 -8.61
C ALA A 30 15.80 9.20 -9.05
N PHE A 31 15.89 8.13 -8.25
CA PHE A 31 15.21 6.87 -8.53
C PHE A 31 13.69 7.06 -8.60
N LEU A 32 13.09 7.75 -7.63
CA LEU A 32 11.64 8.00 -7.61
C LEU A 32 11.19 8.89 -8.76
N GLU A 33 11.98 9.90 -9.13
CA GLU A 33 11.69 10.77 -10.26
C GLU A 33 11.76 10.00 -11.59
N GLU A 34 12.80 9.19 -11.80
CA GLU A 34 12.93 8.31 -12.97
C GLU A 34 11.81 7.27 -13.03
N ASN A 35 11.47 6.67 -11.88
CA ASN A 35 10.37 5.73 -11.76
C ASN A 35 9.04 6.37 -12.16
N ARG A 36 8.73 7.53 -11.56
CA ARG A 36 7.52 8.27 -11.88
C ARG A 36 7.49 8.60 -13.37
N ALA A 37 8.56 9.14 -13.94
CA ALA A 37 8.65 9.47 -15.35
C ALA A 37 8.39 8.24 -16.25
N TYR A 38 8.94 7.08 -15.91
CA TYR A 38 8.67 5.82 -16.60
C TYR A 38 7.19 5.44 -16.56
N VAL A 39 6.54 5.52 -15.39
CA VAL A 39 5.11 5.20 -15.26
C VAL A 39 4.25 6.14 -16.11
N TYR A 40 4.52 7.46 -16.05
CA TYR A 40 3.80 8.43 -16.89
C TYR A 40 4.05 8.20 -18.38
N ALA A 41 5.27 7.82 -18.78
CA ALA A 41 5.56 7.49 -20.16
C ALA A 41 4.77 6.25 -20.61
N ARG A 42 4.66 5.21 -19.78
CA ARG A 42 3.92 3.99 -20.09
C ARG A 42 2.42 4.25 -20.25
N ILE A 43 1.79 5.01 -19.35
CA ILE A 43 0.34 5.30 -19.45
C ILE A 43 -0.01 6.24 -20.62
N ASN A 44 0.94 7.09 -21.06
CA ASN A 44 0.72 8.02 -22.17
C ASN A 44 1.17 7.47 -23.53
N SER A 45 1.73 6.26 -23.57
CA SER A 45 2.15 5.62 -24.82
C SER A 45 0.92 5.02 -25.51
N PRO A 46 0.49 5.53 -26.69
CA PRO A 46 -0.65 4.97 -27.40
C PRO A 46 -0.34 3.53 -27.81
N ARG A 47 -1.24 2.60 -27.51
CA ARG A 47 -1.24 1.27 -28.14
C ARG A 47 -2.40 1.17 -29.11
N VAL A 48 -2.10 0.69 -30.31
CA VAL A 48 -3.10 0.27 -31.29
C VAL A 48 -3.18 -1.25 -31.20
N LEU A 49 -4.27 -1.77 -30.66
CA LEU A 49 -4.51 -3.21 -30.60
C LEU A 49 -4.92 -3.73 -31.99
N GLY A 50 -4.25 -4.78 -32.44
CA GLY A 50 -4.67 -5.55 -33.62
C GLY A 50 -5.78 -6.56 -33.28
N PRO A 51 -6.50 -7.10 -34.28
CA PRO A 51 -7.43 -8.19 -34.03
C PRO A 51 -6.69 -9.45 -33.53
N GLY A 52 -7.14 -10.01 -32.39
CA GLY A 52 -6.64 -11.28 -31.84
C GLY A 52 -5.61 -11.17 -30.70
N GLU A 53 -5.39 -9.98 -30.15
CA GLU A 53 -4.36 -9.75 -29.12
C GLU A 53 -4.95 -9.71 -27.69
N GLU A 54 -5.45 -10.85 -27.19
CA GLU A 54 -6.02 -10.96 -25.83
C GLU A 54 -5.02 -10.57 -24.72
N GLU A 55 -3.75 -10.92 -24.86
CA GLU A 55 -2.67 -10.54 -23.94
C GLU A 55 -2.37 -9.03 -24.01
N ALA A 56 -2.57 -8.41 -25.17
CA ALA A 56 -2.41 -6.96 -25.30
C ALA A 56 -3.62 -6.20 -24.75
N ALA A 57 -4.81 -6.79 -24.79
CA ALA A 57 -6.02 -6.24 -24.14
C ALA A 57 -5.92 -6.26 -22.61
N SER A 58 -5.39 -7.35 -22.01
CA SER A 58 -5.16 -7.41 -20.56
C SER A 58 -4.06 -6.44 -20.11
N GLU A 59 -2.99 -6.27 -20.89
CA GLU A 59 -1.98 -5.23 -20.63
C GLU A 59 -2.57 -3.81 -20.77
N GLU A 60 -3.44 -3.57 -21.75
CA GLU A 60 -4.12 -2.26 -21.89
C GLU A 60 -5.00 -1.96 -20.67
N GLU A 61 -5.79 -2.92 -20.19
CA GLU A 61 -6.63 -2.74 -19.00
C GLU A 61 -5.79 -2.47 -17.76
N TYR A 62 -4.67 -3.19 -17.60
CA TYR A 62 -3.71 -2.97 -16.53
C TYR A 62 -3.19 -1.53 -16.50
N TRP A 63 -2.73 -1.02 -17.64
CA TRP A 63 -2.23 0.37 -17.72
C TRP A 63 -3.34 1.41 -17.65
N LEU A 64 -4.58 1.09 -18.04
CA LEU A 64 -5.73 1.95 -17.83
C LEU A 64 -6.05 2.10 -16.33
N ALA A 65 -6.00 1.01 -15.56
CA ALA A 65 -6.15 1.06 -14.12
C ALA A 65 -5.01 1.86 -13.47
N ALA A 66 -3.76 1.67 -13.93
CA ALA A 66 -2.62 2.49 -13.49
C ALA A 66 -2.86 3.99 -13.78
N ALA A 67 -3.35 4.33 -14.97
CA ALA A 67 -3.66 5.70 -15.35
C ALA A 67 -4.74 6.31 -14.45
N ALA A 68 -5.78 5.55 -14.08
CA ALA A 68 -6.83 6.02 -13.17
C ALA A 68 -6.29 6.31 -11.76
N ILE A 69 -5.41 5.45 -11.23
CA ILE A 69 -4.75 5.66 -9.92
C ILE A 69 -3.85 6.88 -9.96
N LEU A 70 -3.09 7.06 -11.04
CA LEU A 70 -2.20 8.22 -11.21
C LEU A 70 -3.00 9.51 -11.44
N ALA A 71 -4.16 9.45 -12.09
CA ALA A 71 -5.09 10.59 -12.17
C ALA A 71 -5.64 10.97 -10.79
N GLN A 72 -5.92 10.00 -9.92
CA GLN A 72 -6.27 10.25 -8.52
C GLN A 72 -5.12 10.93 -7.76
N PHE A 73 -3.88 10.49 -8.01
CA PHE A 73 -2.67 11.11 -7.46
C PHE A 73 -2.50 12.56 -7.92
N GLU A 74 -2.65 12.84 -9.22
CA GLU A 74 -2.64 14.21 -9.74
C GLU A 74 -3.73 15.08 -9.10
N GLY A 75 -4.94 14.53 -8.92
CA GLY A 75 -6.03 15.21 -8.21
C GLY A 75 -5.68 15.52 -6.75
N LEU A 76 -5.00 14.60 -6.05
CA LEU A 76 -4.48 14.83 -4.71
C LEU A 76 -3.44 15.96 -4.70
N VAL A 77 -2.47 15.93 -5.61
CA VAL A 77 -1.41 16.95 -5.71
C VAL A 77 -2.04 18.32 -5.98
N ALA A 78 -2.88 18.43 -7.01
CA ALA A 78 -3.54 19.67 -7.38
C ALA A 78 -4.44 20.21 -6.26
N GLY A 79 -5.26 19.34 -5.65
CA GLY A 79 -6.14 19.72 -4.55
C GLY A 79 -5.39 20.14 -3.29
N TYR A 80 -4.30 19.44 -2.95
CA TYR A 80 -3.43 19.80 -1.85
C TYR A 80 -2.76 21.15 -2.11
N GLN A 81 -2.10 21.34 -3.26
CA GLN A 81 -1.39 22.57 -3.59
C GLN A 81 -2.30 23.79 -3.71
N ALA A 82 -3.52 23.62 -4.24
CA ALA A 82 -4.50 24.69 -4.33
C ALA A 82 -5.02 25.15 -2.95
N THR A 83 -4.93 24.29 -1.92
CA THR A 83 -5.46 24.57 -0.58
C THR A 83 -4.38 24.70 0.50
N ALA A 84 -3.12 24.43 0.15
CA ALA A 84 -1.96 24.59 1.01
C ALA A 84 -1.56 26.07 1.14
N THR A 85 -2.51 26.93 1.52
CA THR A 85 -2.32 28.37 1.70
C THR A 85 -2.22 28.78 3.17
N HIS A 86 -2.18 27.83 4.12
CA HIS A 86 -2.34 28.15 5.55
C HIS A 86 -1.38 27.45 6.53
N ALA A 87 -0.28 26.87 6.06
CA ALA A 87 0.79 26.40 6.95
C ALA A 87 2.03 27.26 6.72
N PHE A 88 2.79 27.58 7.77
CA PHE A 88 4.03 28.36 7.76
C PHE A 88 5.21 27.68 7.00
N ARG A 89 4.92 26.91 5.93
CA ARG A 89 5.83 26.13 5.11
C ARG A 89 5.37 26.11 3.66
N ALA A 90 6.33 25.95 2.75
CA ALA A 90 6.01 25.73 1.33
C ALA A 90 5.16 24.45 1.18
N PRO A 91 4.18 24.43 0.26
CA PRO A 91 3.45 23.21 -0.07
C PRO A 91 4.40 22.10 -0.52
N LEU A 92 4.10 20.87 -0.13
CA LEU A 92 4.75 19.67 -0.66
C LEU A 92 4.68 19.64 -2.20
N SER A 93 5.82 19.31 -2.81
CA SER A 93 5.93 19.04 -4.23
C SER A 93 5.23 17.73 -4.61
N SER A 94 4.97 17.55 -5.92
CA SER A 94 4.46 16.27 -6.44
C SER A 94 5.39 15.11 -6.09
N LEU A 95 6.73 15.30 -6.13
CA LEU A 95 7.67 14.23 -5.78
C LEU A 95 7.62 13.87 -4.29
N GLU A 96 7.44 14.85 -3.40
CA GLU A 96 7.28 14.58 -1.95
C GLU A 96 5.98 13.84 -1.64
N LEU A 97 4.88 14.16 -2.33
CA LEU A 97 3.63 13.41 -2.21
C LEU A 97 3.74 12.01 -2.84
N TYR A 98 4.53 11.84 -3.90
CA TYR A 98 4.82 10.54 -4.48
C TYR A 98 5.63 9.68 -3.51
N LEU A 99 6.66 10.25 -2.87
CA LEU A 99 7.44 9.62 -1.81
C LEU A 99 6.56 9.22 -0.61
N LEU A 100 5.57 10.05 -0.24
CA LEU A 100 4.61 9.73 0.81
C LEU A 100 3.76 8.49 0.50
N ASN A 101 3.36 8.33 -0.77
CA ASN A 101 2.61 7.15 -1.23
C ASN A 101 3.51 5.93 -1.37
N ALA A 102 4.79 6.13 -1.72
CA ALA A 102 5.81 5.10 -1.78
C ALA A 102 6.36 4.66 -0.41
N TYR A 103 5.80 5.13 0.71
CA TYR A 103 6.36 4.93 2.06
C TYR A 103 6.74 3.46 2.35
N GLY A 104 5.89 2.50 1.99
CA GLY A 104 6.17 1.07 2.12
C GLY A 104 7.36 0.62 1.27
N ASP A 105 7.43 1.08 0.02
CA ASP A 105 8.54 0.79 -0.90
C ASP A 105 9.89 1.39 -0.42
N ILE A 106 9.87 2.50 0.33
CA ILE A 106 11.09 3.16 0.82
C ILE A 106 11.88 2.25 1.79
N PHE A 107 11.24 1.32 2.49
CA PHE A 107 11.96 0.41 3.39
C PHE A 107 12.98 -0.45 2.63
N ASP A 108 12.64 -0.91 1.43
CA ASP A 108 13.57 -1.66 0.58
C ASP A 108 14.51 -0.73 -0.21
N LEU A 109 14.00 0.39 -0.73
CA LEU A 109 14.79 1.32 -1.55
C LEU A 109 15.84 2.09 -0.75
N SER A 110 15.56 2.46 0.50
CA SER A 110 16.50 3.21 1.34
C SER A 110 17.81 2.45 1.58
N SER A 111 17.76 1.12 1.54
CA SER A 111 18.95 0.24 1.60
C SER A 111 19.90 0.42 0.41
N LEU A 112 19.40 0.83 -0.75
CA LEU A 112 20.21 1.07 -1.97
C LEU A 112 20.79 2.48 -2.02
N PHE A 113 20.16 3.43 -1.33
CA PHE A 113 20.48 4.85 -1.43
C PHE A 113 20.78 5.45 -0.04
N PRO A 114 21.86 5.01 0.65
CA PRO A 114 22.25 5.60 1.92
C PRO A 114 22.55 7.10 1.74
N PRO A 115 22.39 7.91 2.79
CA PRO A 115 22.69 9.34 2.73
C PRO A 115 24.19 9.56 2.55
N GLN A 116 24.53 10.75 2.07
CA GLN A 116 25.89 11.06 1.62
C GLN A 116 26.96 10.87 2.73
N PRO A 117 28.21 10.52 2.36
CA PRO A 117 29.32 10.41 3.30
C PRO A 117 29.56 11.72 4.06
N GLY A 118 29.70 11.65 5.40
CA GLY A 118 29.87 12.82 6.27
C GLY A 118 28.60 13.24 7.01
N THR A 119 27.45 12.70 6.62
CA THR A 119 26.24 12.70 7.46
C THR A 119 26.47 11.68 8.60
N PRO A 120 26.18 11.99 9.88
CA PRO A 120 26.25 11.01 10.96
C PRO A 120 25.52 9.74 10.53
N PRO A 121 26.04 8.53 10.85
CA PRO A 121 25.37 7.29 10.48
C PRO A 121 23.92 7.44 10.91
N GLN A 122 23.02 7.26 9.96
CA GLN A 122 21.61 7.33 10.23
C GLN A 122 21.38 6.43 11.44
N GLN A 123 20.97 7.01 12.56
CA GLN A 123 20.04 6.31 13.43
C GLN A 123 18.73 6.27 12.66
N LEU A 124 18.75 5.53 11.55
CA LEU A 124 17.69 4.62 11.20
C LEU A 124 17.31 4.03 12.55
N GLY A 125 16.13 4.38 13.06
CA GLY A 125 15.67 3.80 14.31
C GLY A 125 15.86 2.28 14.22
N PRO A 126 16.04 1.56 15.35
CA PRO A 126 16.70 0.25 15.48
C PRO A 126 16.40 -0.86 14.44
N TRP A 127 15.40 -0.65 13.60
CA TRP A 127 14.80 -1.45 12.55
C TRP A 127 15.41 -1.25 11.16
N MET A 128 15.84 -0.03 10.81
CA MET A 128 16.35 0.27 9.46
C MET A 128 17.89 0.14 9.37
N GLY A 129 18.58 0.09 10.51
CA GLY A 129 20.01 -0.16 10.56
C GLY A 129 20.31 -1.64 10.35
N GLY A 130 20.60 -2.04 9.11
CA GLY A 130 21.26 -3.32 8.83
C GLY A 130 22.59 -3.36 9.58
N GLY A 131 22.59 -3.91 10.79
CA GLY A 131 23.80 -4.10 11.58
C GLY A 131 24.78 -4.92 10.77
N ARG A 132 25.95 -4.37 10.47
CA ARG A 132 27.10 -5.18 10.08
C ARG A 132 27.33 -6.17 11.22
N MET A 133 27.07 -7.45 10.98
CA MET A 133 27.54 -8.50 11.87
C MET A 133 29.07 -8.46 11.89
N ARG A 134 29.63 -7.83 12.91
CA ARG A 134 31.03 -8.08 13.28
C ARG A 134 31.00 -9.43 14.00
N GLY A 135 31.59 -10.44 13.36
CA GLY A 135 31.54 -11.83 13.81
C GLY A 135 31.89 -11.95 15.28
N GLU A 136 30.93 -12.41 16.08
CA GLU A 136 31.16 -12.83 17.44
C GLU A 136 30.86 -14.33 17.54
N LYS A 137 31.88 -15.06 17.99
CA LYS A 137 31.88 -16.52 18.07
C LYS A 137 30.77 -16.97 19.02
N ARG A 138 30.03 -18.01 18.60
CA ARG A 138 29.17 -18.83 19.45
C ARG A 138 29.86 -19.14 20.79
N GLY A 139 29.33 -18.58 21.87
CA GLY A 139 29.65 -18.92 23.25
C GLY A 139 28.38 -19.37 23.96
N GLU A 140 28.54 -20.32 24.88
CA GLU A 140 27.52 -21.17 25.49
C GLU A 140 26.40 -20.43 26.26
N HIS A 141 25.20 -21.01 26.22
CA HIS A 141 24.07 -20.68 27.06
C HIS A 141 24.43 -20.82 28.55
N THR A 142 24.33 -19.74 29.31
CA THR A 142 24.08 -19.82 30.75
C THR A 142 22.91 -18.91 31.10
N GLU A 143 21.83 -19.54 31.58
CA GLU A 143 20.70 -18.86 32.20
C GLU A 143 21.19 -18.15 33.47
N LYS A 144 20.95 -16.84 33.57
CA LYS A 144 21.00 -16.14 34.85
C LYS A 144 19.75 -15.29 35.04
N GLU A 145 19.19 -15.46 36.22
CA GLU A 145 17.96 -14.93 36.75
C GLU A 145 17.85 -13.41 36.60
N GLY A 146 16.70 -12.95 36.13
CA GLY A 146 16.44 -11.56 35.81
C GLY A 146 16.33 -10.68 37.06
N THR A 147 17.29 -9.79 37.24
CA THR A 147 17.13 -8.60 38.07
C THR A 147 16.28 -7.57 37.32
N VAL A 148 15.22 -7.11 38.00
CA VAL A 148 14.34 -6.03 37.53
C VAL A 148 15.13 -4.72 37.57
N GLY A 149 15.81 -4.42 36.47
CA GLY A 149 16.64 -3.23 36.27
C GLY A 149 17.35 -3.22 34.92
N GLY A 150 16.75 -3.86 33.91
CA GLY A 150 17.34 -4.05 32.59
C GLY A 150 16.90 -2.98 31.61
N ASP A 151 17.88 -2.32 31.03
CA ASP A 151 17.79 -1.38 29.91
C ASP A 151 16.69 -1.77 28.91
N SER A 152 15.59 -1.01 28.93
CA SER A 152 14.49 -1.15 27.98
C SER A 152 14.95 -1.02 26.53
N GLY A 153 16.14 -0.50 26.25
CA GLY A 153 16.72 -0.41 24.91
C GLY A 153 17.09 -1.75 24.28
N ALA A 154 17.38 -2.79 25.06
CA ALA A 154 17.86 -4.08 24.53
C ALA A 154 16.74 -4.95 23.92
N VAL A 155 15.49 -4.77 24.36
CA VAL A 155 14.34 -5.52 23.83
C VAL A 155 13.91 -5.02 22.44
N TRP A 156 14.28 -3.78 22.07
CA TRP A 156 13.88 -3.15 20.81
C TRP A 156 14.94 -3.21 19.70
N GLN A 157 16.14 -3.72 19.97
CA GLN A 157 17.22 -3.81 18.97
C GLN A 157 17.10 -5.01 18.02
N ASN A 158 16.17 -5.94 18.27
CA ASN A 158 16.12 -7.26 17.63
C ASN A 158 14.83 -7.60 16.90
N ARG A 159 13.92 -6.64 16.68
CA ARG A 159 12.82 -6.91 15.78
C ARG A 159 13.27 -6.59 14.35
N ASP A 160 13.41 -7.66 13.59
CA ASP A 160 13.35 -7.67 12.14
C ASP A 160 12.14 -6.83 11.65
N ASN A 161 12.06 -6.45 10.36
CA ASN A 161 11.06 -5.51 9.80
C ASN A 161 9.59 -6.03 9.82
N ASP A 162 9.16 -6.69 10.89
CA ASP A 162 7.81 -7.16 11.15
C ASP A 162 6.93 -5.95 11.52
N ARG A 163 6.17 -5.48 10.53
CA ARG A 163 5.33 -4.29 10.64
C ARG A 163 3.90 -4.61 11.00
N CYS A 164 3.45 -5.86 10.91
CA CYS A 164 2.04 -6.20 11.11
C CYS A 164 1.87 -7.59 11.71
N SER A 165 0.69 -7.87 12.23
CA SER A 165 0.22 -9.22 12.52
C SER A 165 -1.20 -9.40 12.00
N VAL A 166 -1.47 -10.55 11.38
CA VAL A 166 -2.78 -10.90 10.81
C VAL A 166 -3.27 -12.21 11.43
N LEU A 167 -4.57 -12.28 11.72
CA LEU A 167 -5.25 -13.51 12.12
C LEU A 167 -6.49 -13.71 11.25
N MET A 168 -6.59 -14.87 10.60
CA MET A 168 -7.79 -15.33 9.90
C MET A 168 -8.30 -16.57 10.63
N LYS A 169 -9.55 -16.54 11.08
CA LYS A 169 -10.12 -17.61 11.91
C LYS A 169 -11.54 -17.94 11.47
N GLY A 170 -11.74 -19.17 11.00
CA GLY A 170 -13.07 -19.76 10.88
C GLY A 170 -13.69 -19.95 12.27
N VAL A 171 -14.96 -19.57 12.41
CA VAL A 171 -15.73 -19.66 13.65
C VAL A 171 -17.11 -20.24 13.36
N ASP A 172 -17.67 -20.98 14.32
CA ASP A 172 -19.07 -21.36 14.28
C ASP A 172 -19.88 -20.19 14.85
N GLY A 173 -20.45 -19.37 13.96
CA GLY A 173 -21.30 -18.26 14.32
C GLY A 173 -22.69 -18.73 14.75
N ASN A 174 -23.41 -17.86 15.46
CA ASN A 174 -24.80 -18.14 15.89
C ASN A 174 -25.76 -18.39 14.71
N GLU A 175 -25.43 -17.92 13.50
CA GLU A 175 -26.22 -18.08 12.28
C GLU A 175 -25.59 -19.06 11.27
N GLY A 176 -24.52 -19.77 11.65
CA GLY A 176 -23.76 -20.67 10.77
C GLY A 176 -22.26 -20.36 10.74
N PRO A 177 -21.47 -21.09 9.94
CA PRO A 177 -20.03 -20.88 9.85
C PRO A 177 -19.70 -19.49 9.32
N ASP A 178 -18.70 -18.85 9.92
CA ASP A 178 -18.23 -17.51 9.58
C ASP A 178 -16.69 -17.45 9.59
N ILE A 179 -16.12 -16.37 9.06
CA ILE A 179 -14.67 -16.11 9.09
C ILE A 179 -14.39 -14.72 9.65
N LEU A 180 -13.58 -14.67 10.70
CA LEU A 180 -13.06 -13.43 11.26
C LEU A 180 -11.68 -13.15 10.68
N VAL A 181 -11.45 -11.91 10.25
CA VAL A 181 -10.15 -11.42 9.79
C VAL A 181 -9.76 -10.21 10.62
N GLY A 182 -8.62 -10.30 11.31
CA GLY A 182 -8.03 -9.22 12.09
C GLY A 182 -6.65 -8.86 11.55
N HIS A 183 -6.35 -7.56 11.52
CA HIS A 183 -5.05 -7.02 11.16
C HIS A 183 -4.64 -5.99 12.23
N THR A 184 -3.39 -6.07 12.68
CA THR A 184 -2.79 -5.13 13.62
C THR A 184 -1.47 -4.61 13.07
N THR A 185 -1.42 -3.32 12.78
CA THR A 185 -0.22 -2.63 12.29
C THR A 185 0.65 -2.16 13.45
N TYR A 186 1.96 -2.34 13.29
CA TYR A 186 3.05 -1.89 14.13
C TYR A 186 3.82 -0.82 13.37
N ASP A 187 3.77 0.40 13.89
CA ASP A 187 4.52 1.52 13.34
C ASP A 187 5.00 2.43 14.47
N TYR A 188 5.88 3.38 14.16
CA TYR A 188 6.22 4.43 15.10
C TYR A 188 4.97 5.24 15.43
N TYR A 189 4.77 5.57 16.70
CA TYR A 189 3.59 6.32 17.12
C TYR A 189 3.41 7.65 16.39
N VAL A 190 4.50 8.26 15.93
CA VAL A 190 4.47 9.49 15.14
C VAL A 190 3.79 9.32 13.78
N VAL A 191 3.85 8.14 13.16
CA VAL A 191 3.15 7.82 11.90
C VAL A 191 1.91 6.95 12.11
N ALA A 192 1.73 6.37 13.30
CA ALA A 192 0.47 5.76 13.70
C ALA A 192 -0.66 6.79 13.92
N TRP A 193 -0.38 8.10 13.80
CA TRP A 193 -1.34 9.19 13.81
C TRP A 193 -0.83 10.33 12.90
N PRO A 194 -1.71 11.06 12.16
CA PRO A 194 -3.17 10.91 12.05
C PRO A 194 -3.62 9.74 11.18
N ARG A 195 -4.79 9.16 11.51
CA ARG A 195 -5.40 8.00 10.81
C ARG A 195 -6.72 8.37 10.13
N MET A 196 -7.03 7.70 9.02
CA MET A 196 -8.30 7.82 8.34
C MET A 196 -8.77 6.45 7.84
N ILE A 197 -10.04 6.11 8.09
CA ILE A 197 -10.71 5.06 7.32
C ILE A 197 -11.21 5.70 6.03
N LYS A 198 -10.91 5.08 4.89
CA LYS A 198 -11.27 5.60 3.57
C LYS A 198 -12.20 4.65 2.87
N GLU A 199 -13.21 5.21 2.23
CA GLU A 199 -14.04 4.52 1.24
C GLU A 199 -13.81 5.20 -0.10
N THR A 200 -13.29 4.47 -1.08
CA THR A 200 -13.06 4.97 -2.43
C THR A 200 -13.76 4.08 -3.45
N VAL A 201 -14.32 4.69 -4.49
CA VAL A 201 -14.81 3.96 -5.66
C VAL A 201 -13.73 4.04 -6.74
N LEU A 202 -13.30 2.88 -7.23
CA LEU A 202 -12.33 2.69 -8.29
C LEU A 202 -13.11 2.26 -9.56
N PRO A 203 -13.49 3.21 -10.43
CA PRO A 203 -14.17 2.89 -11.67
C PRO A 203 -13.18 2.39 -12.73
N LEU A 204 -13.54 1.33 -13.45
CA LEU A 204 -12.77 0.82 -14.59
C LEU A 204 -13.72 0.26 -15.66
N ARG A 205 -13.77 0.91 -16.83
CA ARG A 205 -14.58 0.53 -18.01
C ARG A 205 -16.03 0.09 -17.68
N GLY A 206 -16.76 0.93 -16.93
CA GLY A 206 -18.16 0.67 -16.59
C GLY A 206 -18.35 -0.21 -15.35
N ASN A 207 -17.35 -0.98 -14.95
CA ASN A 207 -17.31 -1.66 -13.66
C ASN A 207 -16.82 -0.70 -12.57
N TRP A 208 -17.11 -1.04 -11.32
CA TRP A 208 -16.58 -0.32 -10.17
C TRP A 208 -16.21 -1.27 -9.03
N THR A 209 -15.14 -0.92 -8.32
CA THR A 209 -14.82 -1.50 -7.02
C THR A 209 -14.85 -0.43 -5.95
N ARG A 210 -15.67 -0.63 -4.93
CA ARG A 210 -15.64 0.10 -3.68
C ARG A 210 -14.63 -0.55 -2.75
N ALA A 211 -13.62 0.20 -2.33
CA ALA A 211 -12.61 -0.20 -1.38
C ALA A 211 -12.81 0.57 -0.07
N LEU A 212 -13.03 -0.15 1.03
CA LEU A 212 -13.00 0.39 2.39
C LEU A 212 -11.70 -0.06 3.06
N TYR A 213 -10.86 0.86 3.54
CA TYR A 213 -9.54 0.52 4.04
C TYR A 213 -9.02 1.47 5.12
N SER A 214 -8.16 0.95 5.99
CA SER A 214 -7.38 1.79 6.91
C SER A 214 -6.29 2.53 6.16
N SER A 215 -6.07 3.80 6.47
CA SER A 215 -5.08 4.63 5.78
C SER A 215 -4.69 5.84 6.63
N SER A 216 -3.93 6.74 6.03
CA SER A 216 -3.44 7.98 6.61
C SER A 216 -3.60 9.14 5.62
N PRO A 217 -3.62 10.40 6.07
CA PRO A 217 -3.78 11.56 5.18
C PRO A 217 -2.75 11.57 4.04
N GLY A 218 -3.21 11.79 2.81
CA GLY A 218 -2.34 11.92 1.64
C GLY A 218 -1.87 10.60 1.01
N GLN A 219 -2.10 9.46 1.66
CA GLN A 219 -1.88 8.16 1.03
C GLN A 219 -3.10 7.76 0.19
N LEU A 220 -2.91 7.17 -0.99
CA LEU A 220 -4.00 6.64 -1.81
C LEU A 220 -4.23 5.15 -1.56
N ALA A 221 -3.20 4.45 -1.09
CA ALA A 221 -3.27 3.08 -0.60
C ALA A 221 -3.29 3.04 0.95
N SER A 222 -3.63 1.88 1.48
CA SER A 222 -3.30 1.48 2.85
C SER A 222 -1.80 1.22 2.94
N LEU A 223 -1.18 1.62 4.05
CA LEU A 223 0.18 1.21 4.43
C LEU A 223 0.15 0.03 5.41
N ASP A 224 -0.94 -0.09 6.18
CA ASP A 224 -1.24 -1.26 7.00
C ASP A 224 -1.50 -2.49 6.11
N ASP A 225 -2.23 -2.22 5.02
CA ASP A 225 -2.96 -3.14 4.14
C ASP A 225 -4.02 -3.94 4.88
N LEU A 226 -5.18 -3.30 5.04
CA LEU A 226 -6.46 -3.96 5.29
C LEU A 226 -7.53 -3.31 4.42
N TYR A 227 -8.02 -4.04 3.41
CA TYR A 227 -9.07 -3.63 2.51
C TYR A 227 -10.27 -4.58 2.59
N VAL A 228 -11.46 -4.00 2.59
CA VAL A 228 -12.72 -4.68 2.29
C VAL A 228 -13.19 -4.19 0.93
N LEU A 229 -13.16 -5.07 -0.06
CA LEU A 229 -13.48 -4.77 -1.46
C LEU A 229 -14.85 -5.31 -1.81
N ARG A 230 -15.70 -4.45 -2.35
CA ARG A 230 -16.99 -4.81 -2.93
C ARG A 230 -17.14 -4.21 -4.32
N GLY A 231 -17.72 -4.93 -5.25
CA GLY A 231 -17.90 -4.45 -6.63
C GLY A 231 -19.02 -5.18 -7.33
N GLU A 232 -19.29 -4.79 -8.57
CA GLU A 232 -20.17 -5.55 -9.46
C GLU A 232 -19.54 -6.88 -9.85
N GLY A 233 -20.38 -7.88 -10.13
CA GLY A 233 -19.97 -9.15 -10.68
C GLY A 233 -20.35 -9.23 -12.15
N GLU A 234 -19.66 -10.09 -12.89
CA GLU A 234 -20.04 -10.41 -14.26
C GLU A 234 -21.44 -11.08 -14.24
N GLY A 235 -22.47 -10.33 -14.64
CA GLY A 235 -23.83 -10.88 -14.79
C GLY A 235 -25.01 -10.02 -14.30
N SER A 236 -24.82 -8.75 -13.94
CA SER A 236 -25.92 -7.89 -13.45
C SER A 236 -26.78 -7.23 -14.54
N GLU A 237 -26.82 -7.75 -15.77
CA GLU A 237 -27.95 -7.47 -16.68
C GLU A 237 -29.11 -8.43 -16.36
N GLY A 238 -29.72 -8.25 -15.19
CA GLY A 238 -31.02 -8.82 -14.90
C GLY A 238 -32.08 -8.09 -15.72
N GLU A 239 -32.53 -8.69 -16.82
CA GLU A 239 -33.73 -8.28 -17.55
C GLU A 239 -34.92 -8.17 -16.58
N GLU A 240 -35.24 -6.96 -16.11
CA GLU A 240 -36.52 -6.68 -15.48
C GLU A 240 -37.59 -6.49 -16.58
N LYS A 241 -37.98 -7.60 -17.23
CA LYS A 241 -39.25 -7.66 -17.98
C LYS A 241 -40.35 -8.07 -17.02
N GLU A 242 -40.85 -7.09 -16.27
CA GLU A 242 -42.04 -7.21 -15.43
C GLU A 242 -43.27 -7.50 -16.31
N LYS A 243 -43.60 -8.79 -16.52
CA LYS A 243 -44.92 -9.19 -17.00
C LYS A 243 -45.89 -9.14 -15.82
N GLY A 244 -46.65 -8.06 -15.76
CA GLY A 244 -47.65 -7.82 -14.73
C GLY A 244 -48.62 -8.99 -14.53
N LYS A 245 -48.67 -9.48 -13.29
CA LYS A 245 -49.85 -10.09 -12.69
C LYS A 245 -49.92 -9.69 -11.22
N ARG A 246 -50.89 -8.82 -10.91
CA ARG A 246 -51.31 -8.47 -9.55
C ARG A 246 -51.73 -9.74 -8.80
N GLY A 247 -51.04 -10.02 -7.70
CA GLY A 247 -51.40 -11.05 -6.70
C GLY A 247 -50.86 -10.62 -5.33
N LYS A 248 -51.69 -10.77 -4.30
CA LYS A 248 -51.53 -10.26 -2.94
C LYS A 248 -50.38 -10.90 -2.13
N GLU A 249 -50.01 -10.17 -1.08
CA GLU A 249 -49.42 -10.60 0.21
C GLU A 249 -47.90 -10.77 0.34
N GLY A 250 -47.37 -10.14 1.40
CA GLY A 250 -46.11 -10.49 2.04
C GLY A 250 -44.89 -9.70 1.57
N GLY A 251 -44.65 -8.53 2.19
CA GLY A 251 -43.40 -7.79 2.02
C GLY A 251 -42.21 -8.60 2.52
N ARG A 252 -41.56 -9.33 1.62
CA ARG A 252 -40.16 -9.70 1.74
C ARG A 252 -39.38 -8.66 0.96
N GLU A 253 -38.67 -7.79 1.67
CA GLU A 253 -37.61 -6.95 1.11
C GLU A 253 -36.77 -7.81 0.18
N GLY A 254 -36.81 -7.49 -1.11
CA GLY A 254 -35.98 -8.14 -2.12
C GLY A 254 -34.53 -7.84 -1.77
N ARG A 255 -33.85 -8.79 -1.12
CA ARG A 255 -32.41 -8.74 -0.92
C ARG A 255 -31.81 -8.84 -2.32
N LEU A 256 -31.45 -7.69 -2.90
CA LEU A 256 -30.71 -7.60 -4.15
C LEU A 256 -29.55 -8.60 -4.07
N LYS A 257 -29.61 -9.64 -4.91
CA LYS A 257 -28.54 -10.64 -5.02
C LYS A 257 -27.38 -9.97 -5.74
N TYR A 258 -26.53 -9.28 -4.97
CA TYR A 258 -25.25 -8.82 -5.45
C TYR A 258 -24.28 -10.02 -5.48
N GLU A 259 -24.27 -10.75 -6.60
CA GLU A 259 -23.22 -11.71 -6.95
C GLU A 259 -21.98 -10.98 -7.51
N GLY A 260 -21.48 -9.99 -6.77
CA GLY A 260 -20.29 -9.22 -7.15
C GLY A 260 -19.08 -9.45 -6.25
N LYS A 261 -17.95 -8.81 -6.58
CA LYS A 261 -16.67 -8.88 -5.84
C LYS A 261 -16.89 -8.80 -4.33
N LYS A 262 -16.30 -9.72 -3.57
CA LYS A 262 -16.26 -9.72 -2.10
C LYS A 262 -14.91 -10.25 -1.64
N LEU A 263 -13.94 -9.35 -1.53
CA LEU A 263 -12.58 -9.70 -1.11
C LEU A 263 -12.22 -8.96 0.18
N ILE A 264 -11.53 -9.64 1.08
CA ILE A 264 -10.77 -9.02 2.15
C ILE A 264 -9.30 -9.23 1.80
N VAL A 265 -8.55 -8.14 1.67
CA VAL A 265 -7.13 -8.17 1.32
C VAL A 265 -6.35 -7.59 2.48
N THR A 266 -5.34 -8.32 2.94
CA THR A 266 -4.45 -7.85 4.01
C THR A 266 -3.05 -8.41 3.85
N GLU A 267 -2.04 -7.74 4.41
CA GLU A 267 -0.66 -8.17 4.34
C GLU A 267 0.06 -8.17 5.70
N THR A 268 1.23 -8.83 5.73
CA THR A 268 2.28 -8.55 6.70
C THR A 268 3.60 -8.43 5.95
N THR A 269 4.35 -7.35 6.18
CA THR A 269 5.64 -7.15 5.54
C THR A 269 6.62 -8.26 5.91
N ILE A 270 7.33 -8.80 4.92
CA ILE A 270 8.45 -9.72 5.11
C ILE A 270 9.76 -9.02 4.80
N SER A 271 10.83 -9.35 5.54
CA SER A 271 12.15 -8.77 5.30
C SER A 271 12.94 -9.57 4.26
N MET A 272 13.66 -8.87 3.37
CA MET A 272 14.75 -9.47 2.60
C MET A 272 16.05 -9.43 3.41
N LYS A 273 16.57 -10.61 3.82
CA LYS A 273 17.77 -10.72 4.67
C LYS A 273 18.98 -11.32 3.93
N ASP A 274 20.17 -10.97 4.42
CA ASP A 274 21.47 -11.57 4.08
C ASP A 274 21.72 -11.79 2.57
N ALA A 275 22.21 -12.97 2.19
CA ALA A 275 22.56 -13.30 0.82
C ALA A 275 21.41 -13.14 -0.19
N LYS A 276 20.14 -13.26 0.25
CA LYS A 276 18.98 -13.00 -0.62
C LYS A 276 18.83 -11.51 -0.91
N ARG A 277 19.07 -10.66 0.09
CA ARG A 277 19.06 -9.20 -0.09
C ARG A 277 20.12 -8.79 -1.11
N ASP A 278 21.35 -9.26 -0.96
CA ASP A 278 22.44 -8.90 -1.87
C ASP A 278 22.20 -9.38 -3.32
N ALA A 279 21.50 -10.50 -3.49
CA ALA A 279 21.14 -11.02 -4.81
C ALA A 279 19.92 -10.33 -5.46
N LEU A 280 18.95 -9.86 -4.66
CA LEU A 280 17.67 -9.34 -5.16
C LEU A 280 17.63 -7.82 -5.24
N LEU A 281 18.32 -7.09 -4.35
CA LEU A 281 18.36 -5.63 -4.39
C LEU A 281 18.82 -5.05 -5.74
N PRO A 282 19.81 -5.65 -6.46
CA PRO A 282 20.19 -5.19 -7.79
C PRO A 282 19.09 -5.33 -8.86
N LEU A 283 18.02 -6.09 -8.60
CA LEU A 283 16.89 -6.22 -9.51
C LEU A 283 15.91 -5.05 -9.42
N LEU A 284 15.99 -4.24 -8.35
CA LEU A 284 15.15 -3.05 -8.20
C LEU A 284 15.58 -2.01 -9.22
N LYS A 285 14.64 -1.62 -10.08
CA LYS A 285 14.86 -0.66 -11.17
C LYS A 285 13.72 0.35 -11.19
N PRO A 286 14.01 1.61 -11.59
CA PRO A 286 12.97 2.61 -11.73
C PRO A 286 11.94 2.22 -12.80
N GLN A 287 12.26 1.34 -13.76
CA GLN A 287 11.32 0.83 -14.77
C GLN A 287 10.36 -0.25 -14.24
N SER A 288 9.74 -0.02 -13.08
CA SER A 288 8.79 -0.92 -12.44
C SER A 288 7.64 -0.14 -11.79
N LEU A 289 6.54 -0.82 -11.45
CA LEU A 289 5.48 -0.19 -10.66
C LEU A 289 5.73 -0.39 -9.16
N LEU A 290 5.72 0.71 -8.41
CA LEU A 290 5.75 0.67 -6.95
C LEU A 290 4.54 -0.06 -6.38
N TYR A 291 4.70 -0.65 -5.20
CA TYR A 291 3.71 -1.47 -4.50
C TYR A 291 2.33 -0.81 -4.45
N TRP A 292 2.28 0.45 -4.03
CA TRP A 292 1.01 1.15 -3.80
C TRP A 292 0.17 1.29 -5.07
N ILE A 293 0.81 1.40 -6.24
CA ILE A 293 0.12 1.43 -7.54
C ILE A 293 -0.39 0.03 -7.88
N ARG A 294 0.45 -1.00 -7.74
CA ARG A 294 0.08 -2.40 -8.05
C ARG A 294 -1.10 -2.90 -7.21
N VAL A 295 -1.14 -2.53 -5.93
CA VAL A 295 -2.28 -2.85 -5.05
C VAL A 295 -3.55 -2.13 -5.51
N GLY A 296 -3.45 -0.86 -5.89
CA GLY A 296 -4.59 -0.13 -6.45
C GLY A 296 -5.14 -0.81 -7.71
N ILE A 297 -4.27 -1.27 -8.61
CA ILE A 297 -4.66 -1.96 -9.85
C ILE A 297 -5.37 -3.28 -9.54
N ALA A 298 -4.75 -4.11 -8.70
CA ALA A 298 -5.32 -5.41 -8.30
C ALA A 298 -6.66 -5.25 -7.58
N ASN A 299 -6.79 -4.25 -6.70
CA ASN A 299 -8.04 -3.94 -6.03
C ASN A 299 -9.14 -3.53 -7.03
N ALA A 300 -8.80 -2.72 -8.04
CA ALA A 300 -9.76 -2.30 -9.05
C ALA A 300 -10.22 -3.46 -9.94
N GLN A 301 -9.29 -4.31 -10.41
CA GLN A 301 -9.56 -5.30 -11.45
C GLN A 301 -10.07 -6.64 -10.93
N ALA A 302 -9.40 -7.23 -9.93
CA ALA A 302 -9.59 -8.64 -9.61
C ALA A 302 -10.92 -8.95 -8.92
N GLN A 303 -11.63 -9.98 -9.39
CA GLN A 303 -12.87 -10.47 -8.82
C GLN A 303 -12.63 -11.58 -7.78
N THR A 304 -11.54 -12.33 -7.96
CA THR A 304 -11.15 -13.43 -7.07
C THR A 304 -9.78 -13.20 -6.43
N GLY A 305 -9.48 -13.92 -5.34
CA GLY A 305 -8.15 -13.86 -4.72
C GLY A 305 -7.03 -14.37 -5.63
N LYS A 306 -7.34 -15.31 -6.54
CA LYS A 306 -6.39 -15.81 -7.54
C LYS A 306 -6.05 -14.70 -8.54
N GLU A 307 -7.06 -14.09 -9.15
CA GLU A 307 -6.87 -12.95 -10.06
C GLU A 307 -6.14 -11.80 -9.37
N TRP A 308 -6.44 -11.54 -8.10
CA TRP A 308 -5.77 -10.45 -7.36
C TRP A 308 -4.27 -10.67 -7.29
N THR A 309 -3.85 -11.92 -7.09
CA THR A 309 -2.44 -12.31 -7.08
C THR A 309 -1.83 -12.19 -8.47
N GLU A 310 -2.51 -12.68 -9.50
CA GLU A 310 -2.04 -12.64 -10.89
C GLU A 310 -1.90 -11.21 -11.41
N VAL A 311 -2.91 -10.35 -11.18
CA VAL A 311 -2.87 -8.93 -11.56
C VAL A 311 -1.78 -8.19 -10.81
N ARG A 312 -1.63 -8.40 -9.51
CA ARG A 312 -0.58 -7.72 -8.73
C ARG A 312 0.85 -8.09 -9.18
N LEU A 313 1.04 -9.33 -9.64
CA LEU A 313 2.32 -9.84 -10.16
C LEU A 313 2.51 -9.56 -11.64
N HIS A 314 1.47 -9.09 -12.34
CA HIS A 314 1.55 -8.78 -13.77
C HIS A 314 2.66 -7.74 -14.01
N LEU A 315 3.58 -8.07 -14.94
CA LEU A 315 4.72 -7.25 -15.35
C LEU A 315 5.76 -6.92 -14.26
N SER A 316 5.98 -7.84 -13.29
CA SER A 316 7.18 -7.83 -12.43
C SER A 316 8.40 -8.43 -13.12
#